data_AF-A0AAJ6DBB1-F1
#
_entry.id   AF-A0AAJ6DBB1-F1
#
_cell.length_a   1.000
_cell.length_b   1.000
_cell.length_c   1.000
_cell.angle_alpha   90.00
_cell.angle_beta   90.00
_cell.angle_gamma   90.00
#
_symmetry.space_group_name_H-M   'P 1'
#
loop_
_entity.id
_entity.type
_entity.pdbx_description
1 polymer ?
#
loop_
_entity_poly.entity_id
_entity_poly.type
_entity_poly.pdbx_seq_one_letter_code
_entity_poly.pdbx_strand_id
1 'polypeptide(L)'
;MAYYRYLILIVRDIPYLDAECQLQFGAIVTTLVFTDQLHVIQQDHQVFFAGAHPHNIDGSKIGNLGGGETTLALSSAARDVTVQRQFSNKPFKNSVWSSFPDFFEKIESYVRIISGPAIERHGATPLTFRVVEPGIEEPVFKIRDTLTSRAEISELSAKFKDEVVAIIGLGGTGAYVLDLMVKTPVREVRGFDGDEYHVHNAFRSPGSLHPEQEFGRKKADVYQESMRKCVAGGWCG
;
A
#
# COMPACT_ATOMS: atom_id res chain seq x y z
N MET A 1 -17.59 -0.40 10.91
CA MET A 1 -16.23 0.16 10.83
C MET A 1 -15.61 -0.33 9.53
N ALA A 2 -15.48 0.53 8.52
CA ALA A 2 -14.93 0.15 7.21
C ALA A 2 -13.40 0.24 7.22
N TYR A 3 -12.72 -0.88 6.98
CA TYR A 3 -11.28 -0.94 6.79
C TYR A 3 -10.96 -0.50 5.36
N TYR A 4 -10.57 0.76 5.17
CA TYR A 4 -10.13 1.27 3.88
C TYR A 4 -8.75 0.69 3.53
N ARG A 5 -8.70 -0.05 2.43
CA ARG A 5 -7.48 -0.62 1.86
C ARG A 5 -6.85 0.42 0.93
N TYR A 6 -5.54 0.66 1.00
CA TYR A 6 -4.88 1.65 0.16
C TYR A 6 -3.89 0.93 -0.77
N LEU A 7 -4.34 0.60 -1.98
CA LEU A 7 -3.41 0.30 -3.09
C LEU A 7 -3.06 1.61 -3.78
N ILE A 8 -2.01 1.62 -4.59
CA ILE A 8 -1.65 2.79 -5.40
C ILE A 8 -1.78 2.44 -6.88
N LEU A 9 -2.29 3.40 -7.64
CA LEU A 9 -2.18 3.44 -9.10
C LEU A 9 -1.02 4.36 -9.43
N ILE A 10 -0.08 3.86 -10.25
CA ILE A 10 1.05 4.63 -10.76
C ILE A 10 0.86 4.78 -12.27
N VAL A 11 0.79 6.03 -12.73
CA VAL A 11 0.74 6.39 -14.15
C VAL A 11 2.08 6.99 -14.52
N ARG A 12 2.84 6.24 -15.32
CA ARG A 12 4.24 6.54 -15.68
C ARG A 12 4.32 7.37 -16.96
N ASP A 13 5.53 7.80 -17.27
CA ASP A 13 5.90 8.47 -18.51
C ASP A 13 5.11 9.77 -18.75
N ILE A 14 4.93 10.57 -17.69
CA ILE A 14 4.25 11.86 -17.76
C ILE A 14 5.25 12.94 -18.17
N PRO A 15 5.25 13.44 -19.43
CA PRO A 15 6.17 14.49 -19.83
C PRO A 15 5.79 15.80 -19.14
N TYR A 16 6.78 16.59 -18.75
CA TYR A 16 6.60 17.94 -18.18
C TYR A 16 7.86 18.80 -18.42
N LEU A 17 7.76 20.11 -18.18
CA LEU A 17 8.92 21.01 -18.24
C LEU A 17 9.43 21.32 -16.83
N ASP A 18 10.75 21.26 -16.62
CA ASP A 18 11.39 21.72 -15.39
C ASP A 18 11.62 23.25 -15.37
N ALA A 19 12.30 23.74 -14.32
CA ALA A 19 12.54 25.17 -14.11
C ALA A 19 13.42 25.79 -15.22
N GLU A 20 14.25 24.98 -15.86
CA GLU A 20 15.11 25.32 -16.99
C GLU A 20 14.39 25.15 -18.34
N CYS A 21 13.07 24.93 -18.32
CA CYS A 21 12.24 24.67 -19.50
C CYS A 21 12.68 23.43 -20.30
N GLN A 22 13.35 22.46 -19.67
CA GLN A 22 13.77 21.22 -20.32
C GLN A 22 12.70 20.14 -20.17
N LEU A 23 12.59 19.29 -21.18
CA LEU A 23 11.69 18.13 -21.18
C LEU A 23 12.16 17.10 -20.16
N GLN A 24 11.29 16.79 -19.20
CA GLN A 24 11.45 15.75 -18.20
C GLN A 24 10.29 14.76 -18.25
N PHE A 25 10.45 13.60 -17.60
CA PHE A 25 9.41 12.61 -17.44
C PHE A 25 9.22 12.26 -15.97
N GLY A 26 7.97 12.29 -15.52
CA GLY A 26 7.58 11.95 -14.16
C GLY A 26 6.53 10.85 -14.11
N ALA A 27 5.98 10.64 -12.92
CA ALA A 27 4.85 9.74 -12.71
C ALA A 27 3.82 10.35 -11.76
N ILE A 28 2.54 10.09 -12.04
CA ILE A 28 1.43 10.41 -11.13
C ILE A 28 1.15 9.18 -10.29
N VAL A 29 1.01 9.37 -8.98
CA VAL A 29 0.65 8.30 -8.03
C VAL A 29 -0.64 8.71 -7.32
N THR A 30 -1.65 7.84 -7.34
CA THR A 30 -2.92 8.08 -6.62
C THR A 30 -3.31 6.85 -5.82
N THR A 31 -3.94 7.08 -4.67
CA THR A 31 -4.43 6.00 -3.82
C THR A 31 -5.77 5.44 -4.32
N LEU A 32 -5.87 4.12 -4.31
CA LEU A 32 -7.05 3.30 -4.58
C LEU A 32 -7.61 2.84 -3.24
N VAL A 33 -8.84 3.25 -2.93
CA VAL A 33 -9.53 2.91 -1.69
C VAL A 33 -10.53 1.79 -1.95
N PHE A 34 -10.33 0.60 -1.39
CA PHE A 34 -11.30 -0.47 -1.58
C PHE A 34 -12.57 -0.24 -0.78
N THR A 35 -13.70 -0.50 -1.43
CA THR A 35 -15.02 -0.57 -0.78
C THR A 35 -15.41 -2.00 -0.41
N ASP A 36 -14.87 -3.00 -1.13
CA ASP A 36 -15.06 -4.42 -0.87
C ASP A 36 -13.88 -5.27 -1.40
N GLN A 37 -14.07 -6.55 -1.73
CA GLN A 37 -13.01 -7.40 -2.26
C GLN A 37 -12.57 -7.08 -3.70
N LEU A 38 -13.44 -6.48 -4.52
CA LEU A 38 -13.28 -6.32 -5.96
C LEU A 38 -13.32 -4.85 -6.42
N HIS A 39 -13.92 -3.95 -5.64
CA HIS A 39 -14.16 -2.58 -6.07
C HIS A 39 -13.28 -1.56 -5.33
N VAL A 40 -12.88 -0.51 -6.05
CA VAL A 40 -12.08 0.61 -5.55
C VAL A 40 -12.70 1.95 -5.93
N ILE A 41 -12.52 2.94 -5.06
CA ILE A 41 -12.92 4.33 -5.24
C ILE A 41 -11.73 5.26 -5.00
N GLN A 42 -11.83 6.49 -5.49
CA GLN A 42 -10.87 7.54 -5.25
C GLN A 42 -10.88 7.93 -3.76
N GLN A 43 -9.71 8.15 -3.16
CA GLN A 43 -9.64 8.71 -1.81
C GLN A 43 -10.10 10.17 -1.79
N ASP A 44 -9.50 10.97 -2.66
CA ASP A 44 -9.78 12.39 -2.83
C ASP A 44 -9.34 12.86 -4.23
N HIS A 45 -9.29 14.18 -4.43
CA HIS A 45 -8.88 14.82 -5.67
C HIS A 45 -7.36 15.00 -5.81
N GLN A 46 -6.57 14.68 -4.79
CA GLN A 46 -5.13 14.92 -4.75
C GLN A 46 -4.36 13.79 -5.41
N VAL A 47 -3.16 14.08 -5.89
CA VAL A 47 -2.22 13.08 -6.41
C VAL A 47 -0.84 13.35 -5.85
N PHE A 48 -0.04 12.32 -5.75
CA PHE A 48 1.40 12.43 -5.59
C PHE A 48 2.07 12.50 -6.96
N PHE A 49 3.22 13.15 -7.02
CA PHE A 49 3.99 13.30 -8.25
C PHE A 49 5.45 12.97 -8.01
N ALA A 50 5.97 12.08 -8.85
CA ALA A 50 7.38 11.75 -8.94
C ALA A 50 8.03 12.62 -10.01
N GLY A 51 8.65 13.71 -9.57
CA GLY A 51 9.29 14.69 -10.43
C GLY A 51 9.38 16.07 -9.77
N ALA A 52 10.15 16.95 -10.40
CA ALA A 52 10.22 18.35 -10.03
C ALA A 52 8.88 19.08 -10.29
N HIS A 53 8.76 20.34 -9.86
CA HIS A 53 7.53 21.10 -10.08
C HIS A 53 7.37 21.35 -11.59
N PRO A 54 6.23 21.07 -12.22
CA PRO A 54 6.00 21.37 -13.63
C PRO A 54 5.97 22.86 -13.94
N HIS A 55 6.54 23.27 -15.06
CA HIS A 55 6.58 24.66 -15.52
C HIS A 55 5.83 24.85 -16.85
N ASN A 56 5.32 26.06 -17.03
CA ASN A 56 4.77 26.55 -18.28
C ASN A 56 5.90 26.80 -19.31
N ILE A 57 5.52 27.06 -20.56
CA ILE A 57 6.46 27.33 -21.66
C ILE A 57 7.31 28.59 -21.41
N ASP A 58 6.77 29.56 -20.66
CA ASP A 58 7.46 30.79 -20.28
C ASP A 58 8.41 30.61 -19.07
N GLY A 59 8.52 29.40 -18.52
CA GLY A 59 9.36 29.09 -17.36
C GLY A 59 8.71 29.44 -16.02
N SER A 60 7.47 29.94 -15.99
CA SER A 60 6.73 30.09 -14.74
C SER A 60 6.27 28.73 -14.23
N LYS A 61 6.17 28.55 -12.91
CA LYS A 61 5.59 27.33 -12.31
C LYS A 61 4.14 27.18 -12.76
N ILE A 62 3.73 25.96 -13.14
CA ILE A 62 2.32 25.67 -13.37
C ILE A 62 1.56 25.93 -12.07
N GLY A 63 0.64 26.91 -12.14
CA GLY A 63 -0.28 27.25 -11.05
C GLY A 63 -1.41 26.24 -10.93
N ASN A 64 -2.29 26.42 -9.93
CA ASN A 64 -3.44 25.53 -9.66
C ASN A 64 -3.07 24.06 -9.36
N LEU A 65 -1.78 23.77 -9.16
CA LEU A 65 -1.29 22.56 -8.50
C LEU A 65 -0.97 22.95 -7.04
N GLY A 66 -2.00 22.97 -6.19
CA GLY A 66 -1.82 23.22 -4.76
C GLY A 66 -1.06 22.07 -4.08
N GLY A 67 -0.69 22.22 -2.81
CA GLY A 67 0.15 21.24 -2.10
C GLY A 67 1.60 21.69 -2.03
N GLY A 68 2.53 20.74 -2.04
CA GLY A 68 3.94 21.04 -1.78
C GLY A 68 4.88 19.85 -1.93
N GLU A 69 6.10 20.03 -1.45
CA GLU A 69 7.10 18.96 -1.41
C GLU A 69 6.67 17.89 -0.41
N THR A 70 6.82 16.64 -0.83
CA THR A 70 6.48 15.48 0.00
C THR A 70 7.31 14.29 -0.42
N THR A 71 7.37 13.28 0.42
CA THR A 71 7.95 11.99 0.08
C THR A 71 6.95 10.91 0.41
N LEU A 72 6.75 9.98 -0.52
CA LEU A 72 5.94 8.79 -0.32
C LEU A 72 6.78 7.57 -0.68
N ALA A 73 7.00 6.70 0.29
CA ALA A 73 7.71 5.45 0.09
C ALA A 73 6.80 4.46 -0.66
N LEU A 74 7.24 4.00 -1.83
CA LEU A 74 6.53 3.00 -2.62
C LEU A 74 7.10 1.60 -2.37
N SER A 75 6.39 0.56 -2.83
CA SER A 75 6.84 -0.83 -2.66
C SER A 75 8.10 -1.13 -3.47
N SER A 76 8.72 -2.30 -3.20
CA SER A 76 9.86 -2.85 -3.97
C SER A 76 9.66 -2.78 -5.48
N ALA A 77 8.42 -3.04 -5.94
CA ALA A 77 8.04 -3.06 -7.36
C ALA A 77 8.06 -1.68 -8.05
N ALA A 78 8.13 -0.58 -7.30
CA ALA A 78 8.12 0.79 -7.84
C ALA A 78 9.18 1.69 -7.19
N ARG A 79 10.32 1.11 -6.74
CA ARG A 79 11.44 1.86 -6.14
C ARG A 79 12.06 2.91 -7.07
N ASP A 80 11.89 2.74 -8.37
CA ASP A 80 12.35 3.68 -9.39
C ASP A 80 11.49 4.96 -9.46
N VAL A 81 10.33 4.98 -8.80
CA VAL A 81 9.42 6.13 -8.77
C VAL A 81 9.63 6.92 -7.48
N THR A 82 10.43 7.99 -7.56
CA THR A 82 10.72 8.87 -6.43
C THR A 82 9.68 9.99 -6.33
N VAL A 83 8.69 9.83 -5.46
CA VAL A 83 7.71 10.88 -5.14
C VAL A 83 8.40 12.05 -4.45
N GLN A 84 8.20 13.24 -5.01
CA GLN A 84 8.80 14.49 -4.53
C GLN A 84 7.75 15.55 -4.19
N ARG A 85 6.50 15.38 -4.66
CA ARG A 85 5.45 16.39 -4.55
C ARG A 85 4.07 15.78 -4.34
N GLN A 86 3.18 16.57 -3.75
CA GLN A 86 1.76 16.33 -3.70
C GLN A 86 1.05 17.50 -4.37
N PHE A 87 0.13 17.17 -5.28
CA PHE A 87 -0.68 18.12 -5.99
C PHE A 87 -2.16 18.01 -5.62
N SER A 88 -2.79 19.18 -5.51
CA SER A 88 -4.23 19.35 -5.32
C SER A 88 -4.76 20.27 -6.42
N ASN A 89 -5.57 19.70 -7.30
CA ASN A 89 -6.34 20.40 -8.32
C ASN A 89 -7.77 19.88 -8.27
N LYS A 90 -8.65 20.58 -7.53
CA LYS A 90 -10.06 20.20 -7.44
C LYS A 90 -10.81 20.77 -8.65
N PRO A 91 -11.66 19.99 -9.34
CA PRO A 91 -12.50 20.51 -10.40
C PRO A 91 -13.36 21.69 -9.92
N PHE A 92 -13.33 22.78 -10.69
CA PHE A 92 -14.18 23.95 -10.49
C PHE A 92 -14.94 24.22 -11.79
N LYS A 93 -16.24 23.90 -11.82
CA LYS A 93 -17.11 24.07 -12.99
C LYS A 93 -18.38 24.80 -12.54
N ASN A 94 -18.88 25.73 -13.36
CA ASN A 94 -20.10 26.51 -13.09
C ASN A 94 -20.09 27.20 -11.72
N SER A 95 -18.93 27.74 -11.32
CA SER A 95 -18.72 28.38 -10.01
C SER A 95 -18.91 27.47 -8.79
N VAL A 96 -18.86 26.14 -8.98
CA VAL A 96 -19.01 25.13 -7.93
C VAL A 96 -17.82 24.17 -7.94
N TRP A 97 -17.29 23.88 -6.75
CA TRP A 97 -16.29 22.83 -6.56
C TRP A 97 -16.93 21.45 -6.62
N SER A 98 -16.44 20.59 -7.50
CA SER A 98 -16.91 19.19 -7.61
C SER A 98 -15.77 18.20 -7.36
N SER A 99 -16.12 16.93 -7.16
CA SER A 99 -15.15 15.83 -7.20
C SER A 99 -14.98 15.34 -8.64
N PHE A 100 -13.91 14.59 -8.90
CA PHE A 100 -13.77 13.86 -10.16
C PHE A 100 -14.76 12.70 -10.22
N PRO A 101 -15.44 12.46 -11.36
CA PRO A 101 -16.38 11.34 -11.50
C PRO A 101 -15.73 9.98 -11.26
N ASP A 102 -14.54 9.77 -11.81
CA ASP A 102 -13.80 8.53 -11.73
C ASP A 102 -12.28 8.76 -11.82
N PHE A 103 -11.50 7.67 -11.77
CA PHE A 103 -10.05 7.72 -11.90
C PHE A 103 -9.58 8.20 -13.27
N PHE A 104 -10.32 7.89 -14.34
CA PHE A 104 -9.94 8.28 -15.69
C PHE A 104 -9.95 9.80 -15.82
N GLU A 105 -11.07 10.44 -15.46
CA GLU A 105 -11.22 11.90 -15.46
C GLU A 105 -10.20 12.60 -14.54
N LYS A 106 -9.92 12.00 -13.37
CA LYS A 106 -8.89 12.52 -12.44
C LYS A 106 -7.51 12.50 -13.10
N ILE A 107 -7.08 11.34 -13.59
CA ILE A 107 -5.75 11.18 -14.18
C ILE A 107 -5.62 12.02 -15.44
N GLU A 108 -6.61 12.00 -16.35
CA GLU A 108 -6.60 12.78 -17.58
C GLU A 108 -6.47 14.28 -17.29
N SER A 109 -7.18 14.79 -16.28
CA SER A 109 -7.08 16.19 -15.86
C SER A 109 -5.65 16.55 -15.43
N TYR A 110 -5.01 15.75 -14.57
CA TYR A 110 -3.63 16.01 -14.16
C TYR A 110 -2.64 15.86 -15.31
N VAL A 111 -2.78 14.84 -16.16
CA VAL A 111 -1.94 14.65 -17.35
C VAL A 111 -2.04 15.88 -18.26
N ARG A 112 -3.25 16.39 -18.51
CA ARG A 112 -3.45 17.58 -19.33
C ARG A 112 -2.75 18.81 -18.76
N ILE A 113 -2.87 19.04 -17.45
CA ILE A 113 -2.24 20.18 -16.77
C ILE A 113 -0.71 20.07 -16.81
N ILE A 114 -0.18 18.90 -16.45
CA ILE A 114 1.26 18.68 -16.27
C ILE A 114 1.98 18.60 -17.62
N SER A 115 1.38 17.88 -18.58
CA SER A 115 2.02 17.59 -19.87
C SER A 115 1.74 18.63 -20.95
N GLY A 116 0.71 19.47 -20.81
CA GLY A 116 0.35 20.48 -21.82
C GLY A 116 1.55 21.29 -22.34
N PRO A 117 2.34 21.94 -21.46
CA PRO A 117 3.51 22.70 -21.88
C PRO A 117 4.59 21.89 -22.60
N ALA A 118 4.84 20.66 -22.15
CA ALA A 118 5.84 19.77 -22.74
C ALA A 118 5.40 19.22 -24.11
N ILE A 119 4.12 18.90 -24.26
CA ILE A 119 3.50 18.49 -25.53
C ILE A 119 3.62 19.64 -26.54
N GLU A 120 3.24 20.85 -26.15
CA GLU A 120 3.27 22.02 -27.02
C GLU A 120 4.69 22.38 -27.47
N ARG A 121 5.67 22.35 -26.55
CA ARG A 121 7.06 22.73 -26.85
C ARG A 121 7.86 21.66 -27.59
N HIS A 122 7.67 20.39 -27.25
CA HIS A 122 8.52 19.29 -27.71
C HIS A 122 7.81 18.21 -28.52
N GLY A 123 6.48 18.30 -28.71
CA GLY A 123 5.71 17.23 -29.33
C GLY A 123 5.75 15.92 -28.54
N ALA A 124 6.05 15.99 -27.24
CA ALA A 124 6.07 14.81 -26.36
C ALA A 124 4.67 14.20 -26.27
N THR A 125 4.58 12.91 -25.91
CA THR A 125 3.29 12.24 -25.71
C THR A 125 3.28 11.43 -24.40
N PRO A 126 2.23 11.54 -23.58
CA PRO A 126 2.04 10.68 -22.41
C PRO A 126 1.56 9.27 -22.79
N LEU A 127 1.20 9.02 -24.06
CA LEU A 127 0.70 7.73 -24.54
C LEU A 127 1.86 6.86 -25.04
N THR A 128 2.64 6.29 -24.12
CA THR A 128 3.84 5.51 -24.46
C THR A 128 3.57 4.04 -24.81
N PHE A 129 2.35 3.54 -24.54
CA PHE A 129 1.96 2.12 -24.70
C PHE A 129 2.91 1.14 -24.00
N ARG A 130 3.64 1.62 -22.99
CA ARG A 130 4.59 0.80 -22.23
C ARG A 130 3.84 -0.29 -21.47
N VAL A 131 4.22 -1.54 -21.71
CA VAL A 131 3.74 -2.69 -20.96
C VAL A 131 4.66 -2.88 -19.74
N VAL A 132 4.06 -2.96 -18.55
CA VAL A 132 4.78 -3.32 -17.31
C VAL A 132 4.46 -4.77 -17.00
N GLU A 133 5.48 -5.63 -17.02
CA GLU A 133 5.31 -7.03 -16.60
C GLU A 133 5.01 -7.09 -15.10
N PRO A 134 3.99 -7.84 -14.66
CA PRO A 134 3.70 -7.98 -13.24
C PRO A 134 4.84 -8.73 -12.55
N GLY A 135 5.53 -8.06 -11.63
CA GLY A 135 6.47 -8.71 -10.72
C GLY A 135 5.72 -9.71 -9.85
N ILE A 136 5.98 -11.00 -10.06
CA ILE A 136 5.38 -12.11 -9.31
C ILE A 136 6.01 -12.14 -7.92
N GLU A 137 5.50 -11.37 -6.97
CA GLU A 137 5.75 -11.65 -5.55
C GLU A 137 4.61 -12.53 -5.03
N GLU A 138 4.92 -13.77 -4.63
CA GLU A 138 3.96 -14.66 -3.97
C GLU A 138 3.49 -14.01 -2.66
N PRO A 139 2.17 -13.91 -2.43
CA PRO A 139 1.65 -13.27 -1.23
C PRO A 139 1.96 -14.14 0.01
N VAL A 140 2.69 -13.57 0.97
CA VAL A 140 3.00 -14.21 2.28
C VAL A 140 1.72 -14.51 3.07
N PHE A 141 0.68 -13.68 2.90
CA PHE A 141 -0.59 -13.79 3.60
C PHE A 141 -1.72 -14.26 2.68
N LYS A 142 -2.67 -15.02 3.23
CA LYS A 142 -3.92 -15.41 2.54
C LYS A 142 -4.83 -14.22 2.28
N ILE A 143 -4.75 -13.21 3.16
CA ILE A 143 -5.47 -11.95 3.07
C ILE A 143 -4.42 -10.86 2.89
N ARG A 144 -4.58 -10.01 1.88
CA ARG A 144 -3.62 -8.92 1.62
C ARG A 144 -3.54 -7.98 2.82
N ASP A 145 -2.32 -7.67 3.23
CA ASP A 145 -2.06 -6.66 4.26
C ASP A 145 -2.27 -5.26 3.67
N THR A 146 -3.33 -4.60 4.14
CA THR A 146 -3.71 -3.26 3.69
C THR A 146 -3.45 -2.20 4.76
N LEU A 147 -3.10 -2.62 5.99
CA LEU A 147 -2.78 -1.72 7.08
C LEU A 147 -1.39 -1.13 6.88
N THR A 148 -0.44 -1.94 6.41
CA THR A 148 0.91 -1.48 6.09
C THR A 148 0.90 -0.36 5.04
N SER A 149 0.12 -0.50 3.98
CA SER A 149 -0.01 0.56 2.95
C SER A 149 -0.75 1.79 3.46
N ARG A 150 -1.79 1.62 4.30
CA ARG A 150 -2.50 2.75 4.94
C ARG A 150 -1.59 3.60 5.82
N ALA A 151 -0.72 2.92 6.58
CA ALA A 151 0.19 3.57 7.51
C ALA A 151 1.46 4.09 6.82
N GLU A 152 1.60 3.89 5.50
CA GLU A 152 2.78 4.32 4.72
C GLU A 152 4.11 3.72 5.22
N ILE A 153 4.06 2.54 5.86
CA ILE A 153 5.22 1.85 6.46
C ILE A 153 5.68 0.63 5.65
N SER A 154 5.35 0.56 4.36
CA SER A 154 5.66 -0.58 3.49
C SER A 154 7.14 -0.95 3.48
N GLU A 155 8.05 0.01 3.47
CA GLU A 155 9.49 -0.25 3.53
C GLU A 155 9.95 -0.81 4.87
N LEU A 156 9.39 -0.30 5.98
CA LEU A 156 9.72 -0.81 7.32
C LEU A 156 9.24 -2.25 7.47
N SER A 157 8.02 -2.53 7.02
CA SER A 157 7.43 -3.88 7.02
C SER A 157 8.25 -4.85 6.16
N ALA A 158 8.75 -4.40 5.01
CA ALA A 158 9.59 -5.22 4.13
C ALA A 158 10.93 -5.65 4.76
N LYS A 159 11.43 -4.95 5.79
CA LYS A 159 12.66 -5.34 6.50
C LYS A 159 12.52 -6.67 7.25
N PHE A 160 11.30 -7.08 7.56
CA PHE A 160 11.06 -8.32 8.29
C PHE A 160 10.96 -9.55 7.39
N LYS A 161 10.92 -9.39 6.05
CA LYS A 161 10.60 -10.46 5.08
C LYS A 161 11.45 -11.71 5.20
N ASP A 162 12.72 -11.57 5.60
CA ASP A 162 13.67 -12.69 5.69
C ASP A 162 13.84 -13.24 7.12
N GLU A 163 13.22 -12.58 8.11
CA GLU A 163 13.37 -12.89 9.53
C GLU A 163 12.64 -14.18 9.93
N VAL A 164 13.24 -14.91 10.88
CA VAL A 164 12.64 -16.09 11.51
C VAL A 164 12.46 -15.82 12.99
N VAL A 165 11.22 -15.88 13.47
CA VAL A 165 10.87 -15.57 14.86
C VAL A 165 10.54 -16.84 15.61
N ALA A 166 11.26 -17.12 16.69
CA ALA A 166 10.97 -18.22 17.61
C ALA A 166 10.35 -17.68 18.91
N ILE A 167 9.22 -18.25 19.33
CA ILE A 167 8.52 -17.91 20.56
C ILE A 167 8.50 -19.13 21.47
N ILE A 168 9.15 -19.03 22.62
CA ILE A 168 9.24 -20.10 23.62
C ILE A 168 8.27 -19.78 24.76
N GLY A 169 7.27 -20.66 24.93
CA GLY A 169 6.13 -20.46 25.80
C GLY A 169 4.98 -19.77 25.06
N LEU A 170 3.87 -20.48 24.90
CA LEU A 170 2.61 -20.05 24.29
C LEU A 170 1.49 -19.94 25.34
N GLY A 171 1.85 -19.60 26.58
CA GLY A 171 0.88 -19.08 27.56
C GLY A 171 0.43 -17.66 27.17
N GLY A 172 -0.30 -16.97 28.07
CA GLY A 172 -0.95 -15.69 27.74
C GLY A 172 -0.09 -14.69 26.96
N THR A 173 1.05 -14.26 27.51
CA THR A 173 1.93 -13.30 26.83
C THR A 173 2.46 -13.83 25.49
N GLY A 174 3.00 -15.04 25.48
CA GLY A 174 3.58 -15.63 24.27
C GLY A 174 2.55 -15.87 23.17
N ALA A 175 1.31 -16.20 23.54
CA ALA A 175 0.20 -16.35 22.62
C ALA A 175 -0.17 -15.01 21.96
N TYR A 176 -0.21 -13.90 22.70
CA TYR A 176 -0.46 -12.57 22.11
C TYR A 176 0.70 -12.10 21.23
N VAL A 177 1.95 -12.37 21.62
CA VAL A 177 3.11 -12.09 20.76
C VAL A 177 3.00 -12.91 19.48
N LEU A 178 2.66 -14.20 19.57
CA LEU A 178 2.44 -15.06 18.42
C LEU A 178 1.35 -14.49 17.49
N ASP A 179 0.21 -14.07 18.03
CA ASP A 179 -0.90 -13.48 17.27
C ASP A 179 -0.49 -12.20 16.50
N LEU A 180 0.42 -11.40 17.04
CA LEU A 180 0.97 -10.23 16.34
C LEU A 180 2.00 -10.62 15.29
N MET A 181 2.90 -11.57 15.61
CA MET A 181 3.98 -11.98 14.72
C MET A 181 3.45 -12.71 13.48
N VAL A 182 2.39 -13.52 13.59
CA VAL A 182 1.75 -14.17 12.42
C VAL A 182 1.06 -13.19 11.46
N LYS A 183 0.90 -11.92 11.88
CA LYS A 183 0.36 -10.81 11.06
C LYS A 183 1.48 -9.89 10.55
N THR A 184 2.73 -10.19 10.86
CA THR A 184 3.92 -9.48 10.37
C THR A 184 4.52 -10.28 9.21
N PRO A 185 4.99 -9.65 8.12
CA PRO A 185 5.49 -10.39 6.96
C PRO A 185 6.90 -10.90 7.24
N VAL A 186 7.04 -11.82 8.19
CA VAL A 186 8.28 -12.56 8.47
C VAL A 186 8.34 -13.83 7.64
N ARG A 187 9.56 -14.35 7.41
CA ARG A 187 9.76 -15.59 6.65
C ARG A 187 9.11 -16.78 7.34
N GLU A 188 9.25 -16.86 8.66
CA GLU A 188 8.74 -17.98 9.45
C GLU A 188 8.51 -17.57 10.91
N VAL A 189 7.44 -18.09 11.53
CA VAL A 189 7.19 -18.00 12.97
C VAL A 189 7.10 -19.41 13.55
N ARG A 190 7.91 -19.70 14.57
CA ARG A 190 7.97 -20.99 15.27
C ARG A 190 7.51 -20.83 16.71
N GLY A 191 6.48 -21.57 17.11
CA GLY A 191 5.94 -21.55 18.47
C GLY A 191 6.24 -22.85 19.21
N PHE A 192 6.79 -22.74 20.42
CA PHE A 192 7.12 -23.89 21.27
C PHE A 192 6.41 -23.79 22.62
N ASP A 193 5.66 -24.82 23.01
CA ASP A 193 5.08 -24.95 24.36
C ASP A 193 4.84 -26.43 24.69
N GLY A 194 5.24 -26.86 25.88
CA GLY A 194 5.09 -28.24 26.34
C GLY A 194 3.76 -28.53 27.03
N ASP A 195 3.01 -27.49 27.39
CA ASP A 195 1.78 -27.59 28.15
C ASP A 195 0.56 -27.89 27.26
N GLU A 196 -0.48 -28.39 27.92
CA GLU A 196 -1.81 -28.51 27.34
C GLU A 196 -2.61 -27.20 27.47
N TYR A 197 -3.59 -27.05 26.59
CA TYR A 197 -4.54 -25.97 26.59
C TYR A 197 -5.70 -26.33 27.51
N HIS A 198 -5.88 -25.59 28.62
CA HIS A 198 -6.92 -25.84 29.61
C HIS A 198 -7.90 -24.66 29.73
N VAL A 199 -8.98 -24.86 30.48
CA VAL A 199 -10.07 -23.88 30.66
C VAL A 199 -9.55 -22.50 31.12
N HIS A 200 -8.57 -22.45 32.02
CA HIS A 200 -8.01 -21.20 32.52
C HIS A 200 -7.16 -20.45 31.48
N ASN A 201 -6.73 -21.11 30.39
CA ASN A 201 -6.04 -20.47 29.28
C ASN A 201 -7.01 -19.65 28.43
N ALA A 202 -8.27 -20.07 28.31
CA ALA A 202 -9.26 -19.45 27.43
C ALA A 202 -9.43 -17.93 27.65
N PHE A 203 -9.34 -17.46 28.89
CA PHE A 203 -9.52 -16.05 29.24
C PHE A 203 -8.30 -15.17 29.00
N ARG A 204 -7.18 -15.76 28.54
CA ARG A 204 -5.91 -15.05 28.34
C ARG A 204 -5.21 -15.43 27.03
N SER A 205 -5.95 -16.03 26.10
CA SER A 205 -5.47 -16.42 24.77
C SER A 205 -6.14 -15.56 23.70
N PRO A 206 -5.42 -15.22 22.61
CA PRO A 206 -6.03 -14.60 21.44
C PRO A 206 -6.86 -15.62 20.63
N GLY A 207 -7.80 -15.11 19.84
CA GLY A 207 -8.61 -15.93 18.91
C GLY A 207 -9.95 -16.40 19.48
N SER A 208 -10.67 -17.17 18.67
CA SER A 208 -11.93 -17.82 19.07
C SER A 208 -11.65 -19.13 19.79
N LEU A 209 -12.38 -19.41 20.87
CA LEU A 209 -12.30 -20.66 21.63
C LEU A 209 -13.26 -21.72 21.06
N HIS A 210 -12.75 -22.93 20.84
CA HIS A 210 -13.56 -24.11 20.54
C HIS A 210 -13.32 -25.20 21.59
N PRO A 211 -14.04 -25.16 22.75
CA PRO A 211 -13.74 -25.98 23.92
C PRO A 211 -13.60 -27.47 23.64
N GLU A 212 -14.53 -28.03 22.86
CA GLU A 212 -14.58 -29.45 22.51
C GLU A 212 -13.42 -29.90 21.61
N GLN A 213 -12.78 -28.97 20.91
CA GLN A 213 -11.72 -29.24 19.94
C GLN A 213 -10.33 -28.86 20.45
N GLU A 214 -10.24 -28.06 21.52
CA GLU A 214 -8.99 -27.43 21.95
C GLU A 214 -8.53 -27.88 23.35
N PHE A 215 -9.45 -28.19 24.28
CA PHE A 215 -9.04 -28.56 25.64
C PHE A 215 -8.30 -29.90 25.70
N GLY A 216 -7.18 -29.93 26.43
CA GLY A 216 -6.32 -31.11 26.56
C GLY A 216 -5.36 -31.34 25.40
N ARG A 217 -5.44 -30.53 24.32
CA ARG A 217 -4.43 -30.55 23.25
C ARG A 217 -3.22 -29.71 23.64
N LYS A 218 -2.07 -29.96 22.99
CA LYS A 218 -0.90 -29.09 23.17
C LYS A 218 -1.21 -27.69 22.67
N LYS A 219 -0.77 -26.67 23.42
CA LYS A 219 -0.98 -25.27 23.03
C LYS A 219 -0.39 -24.97 21.66
N ALA A 220 0.77 -25.52 21.34
CA ALA A 220 1.41 -25.36 20.03
C ALA A 220 0.47 -25.79 18.88
N ASP A 221 -0.16 -26.95 19.00
CA ASP A 221 -1.09 -27.47 17.99
C ASP A 221 -2.35 -26.60 17.86
N VAL A 222 -2.90 -26.16 19.00
CA VAL A 222 -4.09 -25.29 19.02
C VAL A 222 -3.82 -23.97 18.29
N TYR A 223 -2.67 -23.34 18.54
CA TYR A 223 -2.33 -22.08 17.87
C TYR A 223 -1.92 -22.27 16.41
N GLN A 224 -1.26 -23.37 16.07
CA GLN A 224 -0.96 -23.70 14.67
C GLN A 224 -2.22 -23.72 13.83
N GLU A 225 -3.25 -24.43 14.30
CA GLU A 225 -4.49 -24.62 13.55
C GLU A 225 -5.31 -23.32 13.43
N SER A 226 -5.42 -22.58 14.53
CA SER A 226 -6.19 -21.33 14.57
C SER A 226 -5.54 -20.19 13.77
N MET A 227 -4.20 -20.09 13.76
CA MET A 227 -3.47 -18.97 13.15
C MET A 227 -3.02 -19.21 11.70
N ARG A 228 -3.09 -20.45 11.21
CA ARG A 228 -2.82 -20.79 9.79
C ARG A 228 -3.72 -20.06 8.79
N LYS A 229 -4.82 -19.45 9.24
CA LYS A 229 -5.71 -18.64 8.40
C LYS A 229 -5.07 -17.35 7.90
N CYS A 230 -4.01 -16.86 8.55
CA CYS A 230 -3.35 -15.61 8.19
C CYS A 230 -2.23 -15.80 7.15
N VAL A 231 -1.44 -16.88 7.23
CA VAL A 231 -0.19 -17.07 6.47
C VAL A 231 -0.36 -18.13 5.37
N ALA A 232 0.21 -17.89 4.18
CA ALA A 232 0.18 -18.80 3.04
C ALA A 232 1.31 -19.86 3.07
N GLY A 233 2.44 -19.56 3.74
CA GLY A 233 3.58 -20.46 3.94
C GLY A 233 3.42 -21.48 5.09
N GLY A 234 4.13 -22.61 4.97
CA GLY A 234 4.04 -23.76 5.86
C GLY A 234 4.68 -23.57 7.24
N TRP A 235 4.01 -24.09 8.27
CA TRP A 235 4.46 -24.15 9.66
C TRP A 235 5.23 -25.45 9.89
N CYS A 236 6.44 -25.38 10.46
CA CYS A 236 7.11 -26.55 11.03
C CYS A 236 7.02 -26.46 12.56
N GLY A 237 6.31 -27.42 13.15
CA GLY A 237 6.31 -27.69 14.59
C GLY A 237 7.52 -28.52 14.99
#